data_AF-A0AAF0LAM6-F1
#
_entry.id   AF-A0AAF0LAM6-F1
#
_cell.length_a   1.000
_cell.length_b   1.000
_cell.length_c   1.000
_cell.angle_alpha   90.00
_cell.angle_beta   90.00
_cell.angle_gamma   90.00
#
_symmetry.space_group_name_H-M   'P 1'
#
loop_
_entity.id
_entity.type
_entity.pdbx_description
1 polymer ?
#
loop_
_entity_poly.entity_id
_entity_poly.type
_entity_poly.pdbx_seq_one_letter_code
_entity_poly.pdbx_strand_id
1 'polypeptide(L)'
;MRWDGQTIDASDDAMLPGLASNRGFVRSVTTPEFAGVTFHEVLAKSALNRVGGHDGGVWGWTINPYRGCSHACVYCFARPTHAYLEFDAGADFDRQIVVKTNVSEVLTRELARPSWDRHPVALGTNTDPYQRAEGRYRLMPGIIRALADSGTPFSILTKGTLLRRDIPILAEAAERVPVDLAMSIAVYDDDLQQSVEPGTPSTAARLATVRAVRDAGLDCSVFLMPILPYVTDTKAHLTDAVGRAAAAGATSVVFSALHLKPGVKPWFMDWLGRRHPDLVERYRRMYLNAAYAPRDYRRWLSERMRPILADHGLPMGRVDPATGSMGFHDGSPLKRAAASFGDEVGEAQGATAAAATPVAPAAAARILPAVGAPAVPTAVSPTAAGRARGDLDVAAGSAVTLF
;
A
#
# COMPACT_ATOMS: atom_id res chain seq x y z
N MET A 1 9.63 -32.78 -1.46
CA MET A 1 8.51 -31.99 -2.00
C MET A 1 7.38 -32.95 -2.31
N ARG A 2 6.26 -32.86 -1.59
CA ARG A 2 5.04 -33.62 -1.86
C ARG A 2 3.86 -32.68 -1.69
N TRP A 3 3.40 -32.17 -2.82
CA TRP A 3 2.02 -31.73 -2.96
C TRP A 3 1.18 -33.01 -2.95
N ASP A 4 0.31 -33.18 -1.96
CA ASP A 4 -0.82 -34.11 -2.03
C ASP A 4 -1.82 -33.77 -0.92
N GLY A 5 -3.04 -33.40 -1.33
CA GLY A 5 -4.26 -33.77 -0.61
C GLY A 5 -4.76 -32.89 0.54
N GLN A 6 -4.89 -31.57 0.37
CA GLN A 6 -5.77 -30.79 1.26
C GLN A 6 -6.91 -30.18 0.45
N THR A 7 -8.01 -30.94 0.46
CA THR A 7 -9.27 -30.74 -0.24
C THR A 7 -10.01 -29.51 0.27
N ILE A 8 -10.47 -28.73 -0.72
CA ILE A 8 -11.60 -27.81 -0.65
C ILE A 8 -12.81 -28.67 -0.22
N ASP A 9 -13.19 -28.64 1.06
CA ASP A 9 -14.48 -29.08 1.66
C ASP A 9 -14.37 -29.60 3.12
N ALA A 10 -13.19 -29.59 3.75
CA ALA A 10 -13.11 -29.86 5.18
C ALA A 10 -13.48 -28.60 5.99
N SER A 11 -14.62 -28.61 6.67
CA SER A 11 -14.81 -27.73 7.83
C SER A 11 -13.89 -28.26 8.93
N ASP A 12 -12.70 -27.68 9.03
CA ASP A 12 -11.72 -28.03 10.05
C ASP A 12 -12.04 -27.21 11.32
N ASP A 13 -12.21 -27.88 12.46
CA ASP A 13 -12.49 -27.22 13.76
C ASP A 13 -11.36 -26.26 14.19
N ALA A 14 -10.20 -26.30 13.50
CA ALA A 14 -9.10 -25.35 13.64
C ALA A 14 -9.25 -24.06 12.80
N MET A 15 -10.32 -23.90 12.01
CA MET A 15 -10.54 -22.71 11.17
C MET A 15 -11.00 -21.51 12.00
N LEU A 16 -10.46 -20.33 11.68
CA LEU A 16 -10.95 -19.09 12.26
C LEU A 16 -12.41 -18.87 11.81
N PRO A 17 -13.31 -18.46 12.73
CA PRO A 17 -14.77 -18.43 12.50
C PRO A 17 -15.20 -17.80 11.16
N GLY A 18 -14.65 -16.65 10.80
CA GLY A 18 -15.01 -15.98 9.55
C GLY A 18 -14.49 -16.67 8.28
N LEU A 19 -13.40 -17.43 8.38
CA LEU A 19 -12.87 -18.23 7.27
C LEU A 19 -13.59 -19.58 7.13
N ALA A 20 -14.13 -20.14 8.21
CA ALA A 20 -14.95 -21.36 8.17
C ALA A 20 -16.17 -21.21 7.24
N SER A 21 -16.72 -20.00 7.13
CA SER A 21 -17.83 -19.68 6.22
C SER A 21 -17.41 -19.47 4.75
N ASN A 22 -16.11 -19.34 4.49
CA ASN A 22 -15.58 -19.07 3.16
C ASN A 22 -15.35 -20.37 2.38
N ARG A 23 -16.30 -20.73 1.52
CA ARG A 23 -16.21 -21.91 0.61
C ARG A 23 -14.99 -21.91 -0.33
N GLY A 24 -14.27 -20.80 -0.45
CA GLY A 24 -13.03 -20.72 -1.22
C GLY A 24 -11.77 -20.93 -0.39
N PHE A 25 -11.85 -21.15 0.92
CA PHE A 25 -10.65 -21.33 1.75
C PHE A 25 -9.89 -22.60 1.33
N VAL A 26 -8.57 -22.44 1.18
CA VAL A 26 -7.66 -23.54 0.82
C VAL A 26 -6.87 -23.96 2.05
N ARG A 27 -6.10 -23.04 2.64
CA ARG A 27 -5.26 -23.32 3.81
C ARG A 27 -4.72 -22.04 4.47
N SER A 28 -4.21 -22.19 5.69
CA SER A 28 -3.39 -21.18 6.36
C SER A 28 -1.91 -21.56 6.29
N VAL A 29 -1.03 -20.61 5.97
CA VAL A 29 0.41 -20.81 5.82
C VAL A 29 1.15 -19.80 6.70
N THR A 30 2.04 -20.29 7.55
CA THR A 30 3.07 -19.49 8.22
C THR A 30 4.44 -19.89 7.66
N THR A 31 5.36 -18.94 7.57
CA THR A 31 6.68 -19.20 6.95
C THR A 31 7.75 -18.33 7.62
N PRO A 32 8.98 -18.83 7.82
CA PRO A 32 10.01 -18.11 8.59
C PRO A 32 10.36 -16.73 8.04
N GLU A 33 10.30 -16.53 6.72
CA GLU A 33 10.62 -15.25 6.05
C GLU A 33 9.58 -14.15 6.35
N PHE A 34 8.43 -14.54 6.88
CA PHE A 34 7.31 -13.69 7.24
C PHE A 34 6.88 -13.95 8.69
N ALA A 35 7.86 -14.04 9.59
CA ALA A 35 7.62 -14.23 11.02
C ALA A 35 6.56 -13.24 11.56
N GLY A 36 5.55 -13.77 12.26
CA GLY A 36 4.44 -13.01 12.80
C GLY A 36 3.30 -12.72 11.82
N VAL A 37 3.37 -13.22 10.59
CA VAL A 37 2.30 -13.12 9.58
C VAL A 37 1.81 -14.52 9.20
N THR A 38 0.48 -14.66 9.13
CA THR A 38 -0.21 -15.84 8.62
C THR A 38 -0.86 -15.48 7.29
N PHE A 39 -0.66 -16.31 6.28
CA PHE A 39 -1.35 -16.19 5.00
C PHE A 39 -2.53 -17.14 4.92
N HIS A 40 -3.73 -16.63 4.66
CA HIS A 40 -4.91 -17.44 4.42
C HIS A 40 -5.16 -17.51 2.91
N GLU A 41 -4.74 -18.61 2.29
CA GLU A 41 -4.90 -18.84 0.86
C GLU A 41 -6.36 -19.20 0.56
N VAL A 42 -6.97 -18.45 -0.36
CA VAL A 42 -8.36 -18.62 -0.79
C VAL A 42 -8.48 -18.57 -2.31
N LEU A 43 -9.47 -19.29 -2.84
CA LEU A 43 -9.92 -19.16 -4.22
C LEU A 43 -10.99 -18.07 -4.29
N ALA A 44 -10.70 -17.02 -5.03
CA ALA A 44 -11.63 -15.97 -5.33
C ALA A 44 -12.70 -16.45 -6.32
N LYS A 45 -13.95 -16.05 -6.06
CA LYS A 45 -15.06 -16.20 -7.03
C LYS A 45 -15.09 -15.09 -8.06
N SER A 46 -14.61 -13.90 -7.67
CA SER A 46 -14.50 -12.72 -8.50
C SER A 46 -13.23 -11.95 -8.17
N ALA A 47 -12.59 -11.37 -9.19
CA ALA A 47 -11.41 -10.52 -9.04
C ALA A 47 -11.81 -9.04 -9.03
N LEU A 48 -12.71 -8.65 -9.95
CA LEU A 48 -13.20 -7.29 -10.14
C LEU A 48 -14.28 -6.91 -9.13
N ASN A 49 -14.07 -5.81 -8.41
CA ASN A 49 -15.02 -5.27 -7.44
C ASN A 49 -15.54 -3.93 -7.94
N ARG A 50 -16.84 -3.83 -8.20
CA ARG A 50 -17.47 -2.58 -8.60
C ARG A 50 -17.48 -1.63 -7.41
N VAL A 51 -16.97 -0.42 -7.60
CA VAL A 51 -17.02 0.64 -6.60
C VAL A 51 -17.95 1.73 -7.10
N GLY A 52 -18.85 2.20 -6.22
CA GLY A 52 -19.63 3.39 -6.50
C GLY A 52 -18.72 4.62 -6.44
N GLY A 53 -18.96 5.61 -7.30
CA GLY A 53 -18.19 6.86 -7.30
C GLY A 53 -18.19 7.49 -5.91
N HIS A 54 -17.03 7.60 -5.30
CA HIS A 54 -16.83 8.46 -4.14
C HIS A 54 -16.61 9.88 -4.63
N ASP A 55 -17.02 10.86 -3.82
CA ASP A 55 -16.85 12.30 -4.09
C ASP A 55 -15.41 12.62 -4.53
N GLY A 56 -15.21 12.73 -5.85
CA GLY A 56 -13.93 13.12 -6.47
C GLY A 56 -13.11 12.04 -7.17
N GLY A 57 -13.57 10.78 -7.29
CA GLY A 57 -12.86 9.73 -8.05
C GLY A 57 -13.76 8.91 -8.97
N VAL A 58 -13.42 8.85 -10.26
CA VAL A 58 -14.21 8.22 -11.34
C VAL A 58 -13.82 6.74 -11.47
N TRP A 59 -13.84 6.00 -10.37
CA TRP A 59 -13.49 4.59 -10.37
C TRP A 59 -14.71 3.75 -10.66
N GLY A 60 -14.67 2.93 -11.71
CA GLY A 60 -15.70 1.92 -11.95
C GLY A 60 -15.42 0.63 -11.19
N TRP A 61 -14.15 0.20 -11.15
CA TRP A 61 -13.74 -1.13 -10.71
C TRP A 61 -12.40 -1.13 -9.98
N THR A 62 -12.23 -2.10 -9.07
CA THR A 62 -10.99 -2.32 -8.33
C THR A 62 -10.61 -3.79 -8.27
N ILE A 63 -9.32 -4.07 -8.11
CA ILE A 63 -8.83 -5.41 -7.79
C ILE A 63 -8.03 -5.34 -6.49
N ASN A 64 -8.36 -6.26 -5.58
CA ASN A 64 -7.63 -6.45 -4.33
C ASN A 64 -7.16 -7.91 -4.28
N PRO A 65 -5.89 -8.19 -4.67
CA PRO A 65 -5.31 -9.54 -4.65
C PRO A 65 -5.18 -10.09 -3.23
N TYR A 66 -5.04 -9.17 -2.28
CA TYR A 66 -4.91 -9.44 -0.86
C TYR A 66 -6.06 -8.83 -0.06
N ARG A 67 -6.23 -9.28 1.18
CA ARG A 67 -6.98 -8.58 2.23
C ARG A 67 -6.13 -8.59 3.51
N GLY A 68 -6.18 -7.48 4.24
CA GLY A 68 -5.14 -7.17 5.22
C GLY A 68 -3.94 -6.51 4.54
N CYS A 69 -3.09 -5.86 5.32
CA CYS A 69 -1.89 -5.24 4.81
C CYS A 69 -0.77 -5.18 5.85
N SER A 70 0.32 -5.88 5.56
CA SER A 70 1.53 -5.91 6.41
C SER A 70 2.27 -4.58 6.52
N HIS A 71 1.83 -3.53 5.81
CA HIS A 71 2.31 -2.17 5.98
C HIS A 71 1.95 -1.55 7.34
N ALA A 72 0.90 -2.05 7.99
CA ALA A 72 0.53 -1.71 9.36
C ALA A 72 0.35 -0.20 9.64
N CYS A 73 -0.10 0.58 8.65
CA CYS A 73 -0.27 2.02 8.82
C CYS A 73 -1.35 2.32 9.89
N VAL A 74 -1.03 3.15 10.88
CA VAL A 74 -1.93 3.46 12.02
C VAL A 74 -3.21 4.20 11.59
N TYR A 75 -3.18 4.85 10.42
CA TYR A 75 -4.30 5.61 9.85
C TYR A 75 -5.07 4.86 8.74
N CYS A 76 -4.75 3.59 8.47
CA CYS A 76 -5.25 2.87 7.30
C CYS A 76 -6.78 2.71 7.29
N PHE A 77 -7.47 3.41 6.37
CA PHE A 77 -8.94 3.35 6.23
C PHE A 77 -9.51 1.97 5.88
N ALA A 78 -8.67 1.03 5.42
CA ALA A 78 -9.07 -0.31 5.02
C ALA A 78 -9.14 -1.30 6.19
N ARG A 79 -8.60 -0.96 7.37
CA ARG A 79 -8.64 -1.76 8.59
C ARG A 79 -10.02 -2.35 8.91
N PRO A 80 -11.14 -1.60 8.82
CA PRO A 80 -12.47 -2.13 9.11
C PRO A 80 -12.90 -3.26 8.18
N THR A 81 -12.27 -3.40 7.01
CA THR A 81 -12.61 -4.49 6.10
C THR A 81 -12.24 -5.86 6.66
N HIS A 82 -11.40 -5.98 7.69
CA HIS A 82 -11.16 -7.27 8.33
C HIS A 82 -12.25 -7.74 9.27
N ALA A 83 -13.05 -6.84 9.82
CA ALA A 83 -14.16 -7.21 10.70
C ALA A 83 -15.21 -8.10 10.01
N TYR A 84 -15.37 -7.98 8.68
CA TYR A 84 -16.24 -8.87 7.90
C TYR A 84 -15.74 -10.32 7.81
N LEU A 85 -14.50 -10.59 8.21
CA LEU A 85 -13.93 -11.93 8.34
C LEU A 85 -13.82 -12.34 9.81
N GLU A 86 -14.52 -11.64 10.71
CA GLU A 86 -14.47 -11.86 12.16
C GLU A 86 -13.05 -11.73 12.74
N PHE A 87 -12.21 -10.94 12.05
CA PHE A 87 -10.89 -10.52 12.52
C PHE A 87 -10.92 -9.13 13.15
N ASP A 88 -9.96 -8.85 14.02
CA ASP A 88 -9.80 -7.51 14.57
C ASP A 88 -9.26 -6.50 13.53
N ALA A 89 -9.65 -5.24 13.65
CA ALA A 89 -9.25 -4.17 12.73
C ALA A 89 -7.83 -3.61 13.00
N GLY A 90 -7.14 -4.12 14.01
CA GLY A 90 -5.80 -3.75 14.43
C GLY A 90 -4.77 -4.81 14.05
N ALA A 91 -4.43 -5.66 15.02
CA ALA A 91 -3.31 -6.59 14.91
C ALA A 91 -3.56 -7.65 13.84
N ASP A 92 -4.78 -8.17 13.74
CA ASP A 92 -5.13 -9.13 12.70
C ASP A 92 -5.10 -8.51 11.30
N PHE A 93 -5.45 -7.23 11.13
CA PHE A 93 -5.25 -6.52 9.86
C PHE A 93 -3.81 -6.51 9.38
N ASP A 94 -2.87 -6.43 10.30
CA ASP A 94 -1.45 -6.33 10.00
C ASP A 94 -0.82 -7.72 9.77
N ARG A 95 -1.44 -8.79 10.29
CA ARG A 95 -0.83 -10.13 10.42
C ARG A 95 -1.60 -11.29 9.78
N GLN A 96 -2.91 -11.21 9.61
CA GLN A 96 -3.75 -12.27 9.02
C GLN A 96 -4.07 -11.93 7.56
N ILE A 97 -3.14 -12.20 6.64
CA ILE A 97 -3.27 -11.75 5.25
C ILE A 97 -4.02 -12.78 4.41
N VAL A 98 -5.21 -12.44 3.92
CA VAL A 98 -5.94 -13.29 2.97
C VAL A 98 -5.36 -13.09 1.58
N VAL A 99 -5.08 -14.19 0.89
CA VAL A 99 -4.43 -14.23 -0.43
C VAL A 99 -5.35 -14.92 -1.42
N LYS A 100 -5.77 -14.20 -2.47
CA LYS A 100 -6.57 -14.76 -3.56
C LYS A 100 -5.65 -15.43 -4.58
N THR A 101 -5.35 -16.71 -4.39
CA THR A 101 -4.29 -17.40 -5.15
C THR A 101 -4.61 -17.57 -6.64
N ASN A 102 -5.89 -17.68 -6.99
CA ASN A 102 -6.37 -17.80 -8.38
C ASN A 102 -6.80 -16.46 -9.00
N VAL A 103 -6.46 -15.31 -8.40
CA VAL A 103 -7.00 -14.00 -8.82
C VAL A 103 -6.75 -13.68 -10.29
N SER A 104 -5.57 -14.01 -10.82
CA SER A 104 -5.20 -13.74 -12.22
C SER A 104 -6.03 -14.57 -13.21
N GLU A 105 -6.33 -15.82 -12.87
CA GLU A 105 -7.17 -16.71 -13.70
C GLU A 105 -8.62 -16.23 -13.72
N VAL A 106 -9.15 -15.88 -12.55
CA VAL A 106 -10.49 -15.33 -12.39
C VAL A 106 -10.63 -14.02 -13.17
N LEU A 107 -9.65 -13.14 -13.02
CA LEU A 107 -9.60 -11.86 -13.72
C LEU A 107 -9.59 -12.05 -15.24
N THR A 108 -8.72 -12.92 -15.76
CA THR A 108 -8.64 -13.20 -17.21
C THR A 108 -10.00 -13.64 -17.75
N ARG A 109 -10.71 -14.53 -17.04
CA ARG A 109 -12.06 -14.97 -17.42
C ARG A 109 -13.09 -13.84 -17.35
N GLU A 110 -13.03 -12.99 -16.33
CA GLU A 110 -13.96 -11.86 -16.18
C GLU A 110 -13.77 -10.82 -17.29
N LEU A 111 -12.52 -10.49 -17.65
CA LEU A 111 -12.19 -9.53 -18.69
C LEU A 111 -12.48 -10.04 -20.11
N ALA A 112 -12.49 -11.36 -20.31
CA ALA A 112 -12.83 -11.98 -21.59
C ALA A 112 -14.35 -12.00 -21.89
N ARG A 113 -15.20 -11.57 -20.95
CA ARG A 113 -16.64 -11.54 -21.15
C ARG A 113 -17.01 -10.51 -22.23
N PRO A 114 -17.90 -10.82 -23.19
CA PRO A 114 -18.35 -9.85 -24.18
C PRO A 114 -19.00 -8.59 -23.59
N SER A 115 -19.49 -8.68 -22.34
CA SER A 115 -20.08 -7.57 -21.61
C SER A 115 -19.04 -6.65 -20.93
N TRP A 116 -17.75 -6.96 -20.99
CA TRP A 116 -16.71 -6.14 -20.37
C TRP A 116 -16.35 -4.96 -21.26
N ASP A 117 -16.72 -3.76 -20.82
CA ASP A 117 -16.54 -2.52 -21.58
C ASP A 117 -15.20 -1.82 -21.28
N ARG A 118 -14.18 -2.60 -20.87
CA ARG A 118 -12.82 -2.10 -20.58
C ARG A 118 -12.83 -0.91 -19.62
N HIS A 119 -13.71 -0.95 -18.62
CA HIS A 119 -13.76 0.09 -17.62
C HIS A 119 -12.44 0.17 -16.84
N PRO A 120 -12.00 1.36 -16.43
CA PRO A 120 -10.75 1.49 -15.69
C PRO A 120 -10.75 0.73 -14.37
N VAL A 121 -9.61 0.10 -14.08
CA VAL A 121 -9.41 -0.74 -12.89
C VAL A 121 -8.33 -0.17 -11.98
N ALA A 122 -8.68 0.08 -10.72
CA ALA A 122 -7.74 0.58 -9.72
C ALA A 122 -7.20 -0.50 -8.79
N LEU A 123 -5.89 -0.48 -8.55
CA LEU A 123 -5.19 -1.27 -7.54
C LEU A 123 -4.60 -0.33 -6.47
N GLY A 124 -4.48 -0.83 -5.24
CA GLY A 124 -4.03 0.01 -4.11
C GLY A 124 -5.15 0.71 -3.35
N THR A 125 -6.41 0.31 -3.58
CA THR A 125 -7.59 1.00 -3.04
C THR A 125 -8.05 0.49 -1.69
N ASN A 126 -7.81 -0.79 -1.36
CA ASN A 126 -8.13 -1.36 -0.03
C ASN A 126 -6.98 -2.18 0.57
N THR A 127 -6.09 -2.69 -0.26
CA THR A 127 -4.85 -3.33 0.15
C THR A 127 -3.72 -2.81 -0.73
N ASP A 128 -2.48 -2.95 -0.27
CA ASP A 128 -1.34 -2.64 -1.12
C ASP A 128 -0.98 -3.85 -2.02
N PRO A 129 -0.98 -3.68 -3.35
CA PRO A 129 -0.67 -4.77 -4.29
C PRO A 129 0.78 -5.24 -4.21
N TYR A 130 1.69 -4.39 -3.71
CA TYR A 130 3.12 -4.64 -3.60
C TYR A 130 3.61 -4.70 -2.15
N GLN A 131 2.72 -5.01 -1.21
CA GLN A 131 3.13 -5.37 0.14
C GLN A 131 4.05 -6.61 0.13
N ARG A 132 4.72 -6.89 1.25
CA ARG A 132 5.70 -7.98 1.35
C ARG A 132 5.19 -9.33 0.81
N ALA A 133 3.91 -9.65 1.00
CA ALA A 133 3.27 -10.87 0.51
C ALA A 133 3.50 -11.10 -1.00
N GLU A 134 3.54 -10.05 -1.80
CA GLU A 134 3.77 -10.09 -3.25
C GLU A 134 5.17 -10.61 -3.62
N GLY A 135 6.14 -10.54 -2.70
CA GLY A 135 7.45 -11.16 -2.89
C GLY A 135 7.39 -12.68 -2.97
N ARG A 136 6.43 -13.28 -2.26
CA ARG A 136 6.16 -14.74 -2.24
C ARG A 136 5.19 -15.16 -3.32
N TYR A 137 4.03 -14.52 -3.38
CA TYR A 137 2.91 -14.99 -4.19
C TYR A 137 3.00 -14.57 -5.66
N ARG A 138 3.66 -13.44 -5.96
CA ARG A 138 3.89 -12.95 -7.32
C ARG A 138 2.60 -12.90 -8.16
N LEU A 139 1.52 -12.35 -7.60
CA LEU A 139 0.21 -12.29 -8.28
C LEU A 139 0.18 -11.15 -9.30
N MET A 140 0.92 -10.06 -9.05
CA MET A 140 0.87 -8.85 -9.87
C MET A 140 1.26 -9.05 -11.34
N PRO A 141 2.31 -9.81 -11.71
CA PRO A 141 2.62 -10.05 -13.12
C PRO A 141 1.46 -10.67 -13.92
N GLY A 142 0.70 -11.57 -13.31
CA GLY A 142 -0.47 -12.17 -13.95
C GLY A 142 -1.63 -11.17 -14.11
N ILE A 143 -1.84 -10.33 -13.09
CA ILE A 143 -2.88 -9.28 -13.12
C ILE A 143 -2.56 -8.21 -14.17
N ILE A 144 -1.31 -7.74 -14.24
CA ILE A 144 -0.87 -6.72 -15.21
C ILE A 144 -1.08 -7.23 -16.63
N ARG A 145 -0.67 -8.47 -16.94
CA ARG A 145 -0.89 -9.08 -18.27
C ARG A 145 -2.37 -9.17 -18.60
N ALA A 146 -3.18 -9.71 -17.69
CA ALA A 146 -4.62 -9.86 -17.94
C ALA A 146 -5.30 -8.52 -18.25
N LEU A 147 -4.95 -7.45 -17.54
CA LEU A 147 -5.47 -6.11 -17.80
C LEU A 147 -5.00 -5.57 -19.16
N ALA A 148 -3.69 -5.62 -19.42
CA ALA A 148 -3.12 -5.13 -20.68
C ALA A 148 -3.63 -5.90 -21.91
N ASP A 149 -3.65 -7.23 -21.86
CA ASP A 149 -4.08 -8.10 -22.96
C ASP A 149 -5.57 -7.96 -23.29
N SER A 150 -6.38 -7.60 -22.28
CA SER A 150 -7.82 -7.30 -22.50
C SER A 150 -8.09 -5.90 -23.04
N GLY A 151 -7.06 -5.03 -23.12
CA GLY A 151 -7.22 -3.63 -23.47
C GLY A 151 -7.80 -2.77 -22.33
N THR A 152 -7.73 -3.23 -21.08
CA THR A 152 -8.32 -2.55 -19.92
C THR A 152 -7.32 -1.56 -19.30
N PRO A 153 -7.63 -0.26 -19.25
CA PRO A 153 -6.79 0.74 -18.58
C PRO A 153 -6.78 0.50 -17.06
N PHE A 154 -5.66 0.80 -16.42
CA PHE A 154 -5.54 0.58 -14.98
C PHE A 154 -4.61 1.56 -14.29
N SER A 155 -4.74 1.64 -12.98
CA SER A 155 -3.87 2.43 -12.12
C SER A 155 -3.36 1.62 -10.94
N ILE A 156 -2.12 1.85 -10.52
CA ILE A 156 -1.50 1.23 -9.35
C ILE A 156 -1.06 2.32 -8.38
N LEU A 157 -1.68 2.34 -7.20
CA LEU A 157 -1.19 3.08 -6.03
C LEU A 157 -0.51 2.11 -5.06
N THR A 158 0.70 2.42 -4.62
CA THR A 158 1.42 1.55 -3.67
C THR A 158 2.36 2.34 -2.75
N LYS A 159 2.71 1.76 -1.61
CA LYS A 159 3.85 2.13 -0.76
C LYS A 159 5.03 1.15 -0.91
N GLY A 160 4.82 0.04 -1.60
CA GLY A 160 5.76 -1.08 -1.73
C GLY A 160 6.80 -0.85 -2.83
N THR A 161 8.06 -1.18 -2.52
CA THR A 161 9.19 -1.07 -3.46
C THR A 161 9.32 -2.26 -4.40
N LEU A 162 8.52 -3.32 -4.20
CA LEU A 162 8.45 -4.48 -5.09
C LEU A 162 7.91 -4.11 -6.48
N LEU A 163 7.24 -2.96 -6.62
CA LEU A 163 6.87 -2.39 -7.91
C LEU A 163 8.05 -2.38 -8.90
N ARG A 164 9.27 -2.14 -8.42
CA ARG A 164 10.49 -2.09 -9.26
C ARG A 164 10.73 -3.39 -10.05
N ARG A 165 10.36 -4.54 -9.49
CA ARG A 165 10.48 -5.84 -10.17
C ARG A 165 9.64 -5.90 -11.44
N ASP A 166 8.49 -5.24 -11.42
CA ASP A 166 7.48 -5.32 -12.48
C ASP A 166 7.52 -4.09 -13.40
N ILE A 167 8.46 -3.16 -13.23
CA ILE A 167 8.62 -2.02 -14.14
C ILE A 167 8.73 -2.45 -15.62
N PRO A 168 9.52 -3.48 -16.00
CA PRO A 168 9.59 -3.89 -17.40
C PRO A 168 8.24 -4.30 -18.00
N ILE A 169 7.41 -5.01 -17.22
CA ILE A 169 6.08 -5.45 -17.70
C ILE A 169 5.06 -4.30 -17.66
N LEU A 170 5.21 -3.35 -16.75
CA LEU A 170 4.40 -2.13 -16.73
C LEU A 170 4.71 -1.23 -17.92
N ALA A 171 5.99 -1.14 -18.33
CA ALA A 171 6.39 -0.44 -19.53
C ALA A 171 5.78 -1.07 -20.79
N GLU A 172 5.85 -2.39 -20.91
CA GLU A 172 5.19 -3.14 -22.00
C GLU A 172 3.66 -2.94 -21.99
N ALA A 173 3.02 -2.95 -20.81
CA ALA A 173 1.59 -2.72 -20.69
C ALA A 173 1.19 -1.30 -21.12
N ALA A 174 1.99 -0.29 -20.77
CA ALA A 174 1.76 1.11 -21.11
C ALA A 174 1.81 1.39 -22.62
N GLU A 175 2.42 0.51 -23.41
CA GLU A 175 2.37 0.59 -24.88
C GLU A 175 1.01 0.18 -25.46
N ARG A 176 0.19 -0.56 -24.70
CA ARG A 176 -1.09 -1.14 -25.16
C ARG A 176 -2.30 -0.44 -24.56
N VAL A 177 -2.20 -0.06 -23.29
CA VAL A 177 -3.30 0.54 -22.52
C VAL A 177 -2.78 1.70 -21.67
N PRO A 178 -3.64 2.68 -21.33
CA PRO A 178 -3.33 3.67 -20.31
C PRO A 178 -2.97 3.01 -18.96
N VAL A 179 -1.82 3.38 -18.40
CA VAL A 179 -1.32 2.89 -17.11
C VAL A 179 -0.87 4.06 -16.25
N ASP A 180 -1.53 4.23 -15.10
CA ASP A 180 -1.13 5.23 -14.11
C ASP A 180 -0.41 4.60 -12.92
N LEU A 181 0.76 5.15 -12.58
CA LEU A 181 1.55 4.70 -11.44
C LEU A 181 1.64 5.80 -10.39
N ALA A 182 1.41 5.42 -9.14
CA ALA A 182 1.50 6.33 -8.01
C ALA A 182 2.22 5.68 -6.81
N MET A 183 3.13 6.45 -6.21
CA MET A 183 3.80 6.08 -4.97
C MET A 183 3.24 6.91 -3.81
N SER A 184 2.73 6.24 -2.77
CA SER A 184 2.26 6.90 -1.57
C SER A 184 3.42 7.14 -0.60
N ILE A 185 3.72 8.41 -0.37
CA ILE A 185 4.78 8.87 0.53
C ILE A 185 4.18 9.97 1.40
N ALA A 186 3.66 9.59 2.57
CA ALA A 186 2.94 10.51 3.45
C ALA A 186 3.85 11.32 4.38
N VAL A 187 4.99 10.75 4.77
CA VAL A 187 5.87 11.29 5.80
C VAL A 187 7.32 11.23 5.31
N TYR A 188 8.01 12.37 5.38
CA TYR A 188 9.39 12.50 4.89
C TYR A 188 10.44 12.55 6.01
N ASP A 189 9.99 12.44 7.26
CA ASP A 189 10.79 12.22 8.46
C ASP A 189 10.81 10.70 8.77
N ASP A 190 12.00 10.10 8.85
CA ASP A 190 12.14 8.64 8.94
C ASP A 190 11.63 8.08 10.28
N ASP A 191 11.88 8.76 11.40
CA ASP A 191 11.43 8.31 12.73
C ASP A 191 9.90 8.37 12.86
N LEU A 192 9.31 9.48 12.40
CA LEU A 192 7.86 9.63 12.35
C LEU A 192 7.26 8.60 11.38
N GLN A 193 7.86 8.40 10.21
CA GLN A 193 7.41 7.41 9.23
C GLN A 193 7.41 6.01 9.82
N GLN A 194 8.47 5.58 10.50
CA GLN A 194 8.53 4.27 11.17
C GLN A 194 7.50 4.16 12.31
N SER A 195 7.15 5.27 12.96
CA SER A 195 6.10 5.25 13.99
C SER A 195 4.68 5.14 13.43
N VAL A 196 4.42 5.69 12.23
CA VAL A 196 3.09 5.80 11.61
C VAL A 196 2.83 4.65 10.62
N GLU A 197 3.87 4.22 9.90
CA GLU A 197 3.83 3.26 8.80
C GLU A 197 4.92 2.16 8.96
N PRO A 198 5.01 1.46 10.11
CA PRO A 198 6.15 0.63 10.49
C PRO A 198 6.45 -0.52 9.53
N GLY A 199 5.44 -1.02 8.80
CA GLY A 199 5.62 -2.11 7.86
C GLY A 199 6.01 -1.67 6.44
N THR A 200 6.08 -0.36 6.18
CA THR A 200 6.36 0.18 4.85
C THR A 200 7.85 0.40 4.63
N PRO A 201 8.35 0.33 3.37
CA PRO A 201 9.70 0.75 3.03
C PRO A 201 9.95 2.22 3.41
N SER A 202 11.21 2.54 3.72
CA SER A 202 11.61 3.90 4.07
C SER A 202 11.25 4.90 2.96
N THR A 203 11.15 6.18 3.33
CA THR A 203 10.88 7.27 2.39
C THR A 203 11.93 7.32 1.28
N ALA A 204 13.21 7.14 1.62
CA ALA A 204 14.29 7.05 0.62
C ALA A 204 14.07 5.90 -0.38
N ALA A 205 13.65 4.72 0.09
CA ALA A 205 13.41 3.56 -0.77
C ALA A 205 12.19 3.76 -1.70
N ARG A 206 11.13 4.42 -1.20
CA ARG A 206 9.97 4.81 -2.00
C ARG A 206 10.31 5.87 -3.06
N LEU A 207 11.09 6.89 -2.72
CA LEU A 207 11.61 7.87 -3.69
C LEU A 207 12.52 7.22 -4.75
N ALA A 208 13.35 6.25 -4.35
CA ALA A 208 14.14 5.48 -5.32
C ALA A 208 13.26 4.63 -6.26
N THR A 209 12.04 4.27 -5.84
CA THR A 209 11.07 3.60 -6.72
C THR A 209 10.44 4.58 -7.70
N VAL A 210 10.12 5.81 -7.25
CA VAL A 210 9.70 6.89 -8.16
C VAL A 210 10.75 7.11 -9.25
N ARG A 211 12.03 7.26 -8.88
CA ARG A 211 13.14 7.40 -9.85
C ARG A 211 13.18 6.25 -10.84
N ALA A 212 13.14 5.01 -10.36
CA ALA A 212 13.18 3.84 -11.24
C ALA A 212 12.02 3.79 -12.24
N VAL A 213 10.81 4.21 -11.83
CA VAL A 213 9.65 4.32 -12.74
C VAL A 213 9.92 5.38 -13.82
N ARG A 214 10.47 6.54 -13.42
CA ARG A 214 10.81 7.62 -14.36
C ARG A 214 11.94 7.28 -15.31
N ASP A 215 12.96 6.56 -14.83
CA ASP A 215 14.10 6.10 -15.64
C ASP A 215 13.63 5.11 -16.73
N ALA A 216 12.52 4.41 -16.49
CA ALA A 216 11.86 3.56 -17.48
C ALA A 216 10.90 4.32 -18.43
N GLY A 217 10.83 5.65 -18.32
CA GLY A 217 10.00 6.49 -19.19
C GLY A 217 8.52 6.56 -18.81
N LEU A 218 8.12 6.01 -17.66
CA LEU A 218 6.73 5.99 -17.19
C LEU A 218 6.45 7.13 -16.21
N ASP A 219 5.27 7.75 -16.28
CA ASP A 219 4.85 8.77 -15.33
C ASP A 219 4.62 8.19 -13.93
N CYS A 220 4.96 8.96 -12.90
CA CYS A 220 4.83 8.54 -11.52
C CYS A 220 4.37 9.69 -10.63
N SER A 221 3.12 9.59 -10.16
CA SER A 221 2.55 10.55 -9.22
C SER A 221 3.01 10.23 -7.80
N VAL A 222 3.18 11.26 -6.97
CA VAL A 222 3.39 11.07 -5.52
C VAL A 222 2.12 11.44 -4.75
N PHE A 223 1.63 10.50 -3.95
CA PHE A 223 0.51 10.71 -3.05
C PHE A 223 1.04 11.13 -1.69
N LEU A 224 1.12 12.44 -1.45
CA LEU A 224 1.42 13.07 -0.17
C LEU A 224 0.16 13.07 0.70
N MET A 225 -0.28 11.88 1.11
CA MET A 225 -1.42 11.71 1.99
C MET A 225 -1.30 10.45 2.85
N PRO A 226 -1.69 10.54 4.15
CA PRO A 226 -2.28 11.71 4.80
C PRO A 226 -1.25 12.75 5.23
N ILE A 227 -1.56 14.03 5.01
CA ILE A 227 -0.95 15.12 5.76
C ILE A 227 -1.61 15.14 7.14
N LEU A 228 -0.80 14.98 8.19
CA LEU A 228 -1.22 14.88 9.58
C LEU A 228 -1.27 16.30 10.19
N PRO A 229 -2.46 16.80 10.58
CA PRO A 229 -2.60 18.13 11.17
C PRO A 229 -1.69 18.35 12.38
N TYR A 230 -0.98 19.48 12.42
CA TYR A 230 0.01 19.85 13.43
C TYR A 230 1.25 18.95 13.53
N VAL A 231 1.37 17.91 12.70
CA VAL A 231 2.52 16.99 12.72
C VAL A 231 3.34 17.13 11.43
N THR A 232 2.70 17.07 10.26
CA THR A 232 3.38 17.14 8.94
C THR A 232 2.89 18.28 8.05
N ASP A 233 2.17 19.27 8.62
CA ASP A 233 1.52 20.38 7.90
C ASP A 233 2.25 21.73 8.00
N THR A 234 3.47 21.74 8.55
CA THR A 234 4.32 22.92 8.58
C THR A 234 4.84 23.24 7.18
N LYS A 235 5.05 24.53 6.87
CA LYS A 235 5.59 24.93 5.55
C LYS A 235 6.93 24.25 5.26
N ALA A 236 7.81 24.16 6.25
CA ALA A 236 9.12 23.51 6.10
C ALA A 236 8.99 22.03 5.73
N HIS A 237 8.16 21.27 6.46
CA HIS A 237 7.95 19.85 6.18
C HIS A 237 7.34 19.62 4.79
N LEU A 238 6.34 20.41 4.42
CA LEU A 238 5.69 20.30 3.10
C LEU A 238 6.64 20.69 1.96
N THR A 239 7.48 21.71 2.15
CA THR A 239 8.48 22.12 1.17
C THR A 239 9.54 21.03 0.97
N ASP A 240 10.07 20.44 2.05
CA ASP A 240 11.00 19.32 1.95
C ASP A 240 10.38 18.11 1.23
N ALA A 241 9.15 17.74 1.61
CA ALA A 241 8.43 16.62 1.01
C ALA A 241 8.24 16.79 -0.51
N VAL A 242 7.75 17.96 -0.94
CA VAL A 242 7.54 18.27 -2.35
C VAL A 242 8.87 18.37 -3.11
N GLY A 243 9.87 19.04 -2.53
CA GLY A 243 11.19 19.16 -3.14
C GLY A 243 11.87 17.80 -3.36
N ARG A 244 11.76 16.88 -2.39
CA ARG A 244 12.31 15.51 -2.52
C ARG A 244 11.53 14.67 -3.51
N ALA A 245 10.21 14.83 -3.60
CA ALA A 245 9.40 14.20 -4.64
C ALA A 245 9.80 14.69 -6.04
N ALA A 246 9.97 16.01 -6.22
CA ALA A 246 10.44 16.62 -7.47
C ALA A 246 11.82 16.10 -7.86
N ALA A 247 12.76 16.07 -6.90
CA ALA A 247 14.12 15.53 -7.11
C ALA A 247 14.16 14.01 -7.36
N ALA A 248 13.07 13.29 -7.12
CA ALA A 248 12.89 11.90 -7.51
C ALA A 248 12.25 11.74 -8.89
N GLY A 249 11.88 12.84 -9.54
CA GLY A 249 11.26 12.86 -10.86
C GLY A 249 9.74 12.67 -10.85
N ALA A 250 9.06 12.84 -9.70
CA ALA A 250 7.61 12.78 -9.63
C ALA A 250 6.98 13.68 -10.71
N THR A 251 5.94 13.20 -11.38
CA THR A 251 5.27 13.96 -12.46
C THR A 251 4.15 14.83 -11.95
N SER A 252 3.66 14.55 -10.74
CA SER A 252 2.64 15.30 -10.05
C SER A 252 2.66 14.98 -8.56
N VAL A 253 1.93 15.78 -7.79
CA VAL A 253 1.61 15.46 -6.40
C VAL A 253 0.10 15.53 -6.17
N VAL A 254 -0.44 14.50 -5.54
CA VAL A 254 -1.78 14.52 -4.94
C VAL A 254 -1.61 14.62 -3.43
N PHE A 255 -2.33 15.52 -2.79
CA PHE A 255 -2.29 15.67 -1.35
C PHE A 255 -3.68 15.68 -0.74
N SER A 256 -3.78 15.19 0.49
CA SER A 256 -4.99 15.30 1.30
C SER A 256 -4.62 15.27 2.77
N ALA A 257 -5.41 16.00 3.57
CA ALA A 257 -5.41 15.86 5.01
C ALA A 257 -5.79 14.43 5.42
N LEU A 258 -5.41 14.04 6.63
CA LEU A 258 -5.86 12.80 7.28
C LEU A 258 -7.38 12.63 7.18
N HIS A 259 -7.76 11.49 6.62
CA HIS A 259 -9.12 10.97 6.61
C HIS A 259 -9.21 9.84 7.63
N LEU A 260 -10.00 10.05 8.68
CA LEU A 260 -10.05 9.19 9.86
C LEU A 260 -11.45 8.58 10.03
N LYS A 261 -11.72 7.50 9.29
CA LYS A 261 -13.00 6.77 9.37
C LYS A 261 -13.25 6.21 10.79
N PRO A 262 -14.52 6.07 11.22
CA PRO A 262 -14.87 5.58 12.56
C PRO A 262 -14.13 4.31 13.01
N GLY A 263 -14.03 3.29 12.14
CA GLY A 263 -13.36 2.02 12.49
C GLY A 263 -11.83 2.08 12.60
N VAL A 264 -11.20 3.21 12.23
CA VAL A 264 -9.74 3.43 12.34
C VAL A 264 -9.39 4.39 13.45
N LYS A 265 -10.33 5.29 13.79
CA LYS A 265 -10.14 6.34 14.77
C LYS A 265 -9.56 5.87 16.11
N PRO A 266 -10.00 4.75 16.71
CA PRO A 266 -9.41 4.27 17.96
C PRO A 266 -7.90 3.99 17.84
N TRP A 267 -7.48 3.33 16.75
CA TRP A 267 -6.08 2.98 16.49
C TRP A 267 -5.18 4.20 16.31
N PHE A 268 -5.65 5.16 15.51
CA PHE A 268 -4.91 6.41 15.32
C PHE A 268 -4.83 7.23 16.61
N MET A 269 -5.93 7.34 17.36
CA MET A 269 -5.98 8.12 18.60
C MET A 269 -5.13 7.49 19.71
N ASP A 270 -5.02 6.16 19.73
CA ASP A 270 -4.15 5.42 20.63
C ASP A 270 -2.66 5.64 20.31
N TRP A 271 -2.27 5.59 19.02
CA TRP A 271 -0.94 6.02 18.58
C TRP A 271 -0.65 7.48 18.95
N LEU A 272 -1.61 8.38 18.68
CA LEU A 272 -1.49 9.81 18.95
C LEU A 272 -1.31 10.06 20.46
N GLY A 273 -2.07 9.38 21.32
CA GLY A 273 -1.96 9.51 22.77
C GLY A 273 -0.59 9.08 23.32
N ARG A 274 0.05 8.09 22.70
CA ARG A 274 1.41 7.67 23.08
C ARG A 274 2.51 8.59 22.54
N ARG A 275 2.38 9.10 21.31
CA ARG A 275 3.46 9.80 20.60
C ARG A 275 3.34 11.33 20.62
N HIS A 276 2.13 11.84 20.67
CA HIS A 276 1.80 13.27 20.64
C HIS A 276 0.63 13.58 21.60
N PRO A 277 0.79 13.34 22.91
CA PRO A 277 -0.29 13.49 23.90
C PRO A 277 -0.88 14.91 23.93
N ASP A 278 -0.08 15.92 23.62
CA ASP A 278 -0.46 17.33 23.54
C ASP A 278 -1.43 17.64 22.38
N LEU A 279 -1.44 16.80 21.34
CA LEU A 279 -2.30 16.97 20.16
C LEU A 279 -3.66 16.27 20.29
N VAL A 280 -3.83 15.38 21.26
CA VAL A 280 -5.03 14.53 21.40
C VAL A 280 -6.32 15.35 21.41
N GLU A 281 -6.37 16.43 22.20
CA GLU A 281 -7.58 17.24 22.32
C GLU A 281 -7.86 18.08 21.06
N ARG A 282 -6.83 18.45 20.30
CA ARG A 282 -7.01 19.11 18.99
C ARG A 282 -7.60 18.13 17.98
N TYR A 283 -7.08 16.91 17.92
CA TYR A 283 -7.60 15.87 17.02
C TYR A 283 -9.01 15.42 17.40
N ARG A 284 -9.34 15.29 18.69
CA ARG A 284 -10.71 15.01 19.14
C ARG A 284 -11.67 16.04 18.59
N ARG A 285 -11.38 17.34 18.72
CA ARG A 285 -12.21 18.42 18.18
C ARG A 285 -12.33 18.39 16.66
N MET A 286 -11.23 18.10 15.94
CA MET A 286 -11.24 18.04 14.47
C MET A 286 -12.04 16.86 13.91
N TYR A 287 -12.02 15.71 14.58
CA TYR A 287 -12.51 14.44 14.04
C TYR A 287 -13.66 13.82 14.86
N LEU A 288 -14.25 14.53 15.83
CA LEU A 288 -15.24 13.96 16.77
C LEU A 288 -16.36 13.21 16.04
N ASN A 289 -17.02 13.90 15.12
CA ASN A 289 -18.18 13.41 14.37
C ASN A 289 -17.94 13.42 12.85
N ALA A 290 -16.68 13.48 12.42
CA ALA A 290 -16.31 13.61 11.02
C ALA A 290 -15.12 12.72 10.69
N ALA A 291 -15.18 12.08 9.52
CA ALA A 291 -14.02 11.36 8.99
C ALA A 291 -13.02 12.32 8.33
N TYR A 292 -13.50 13.39 7.69
CA TYR A 292 -12.65 14.39 7.05
C TYR A 292 -12.21 15.49 8.01
N ALA A 293 -11.02 16.03 7.78
CA ALA A 293 -10.59 17.26 8.42
C ALA A 293 -11.57 18.42 8.12
N PRO A 294 -11.74 19.38 9.04
CA PRO A 294 -12.62 20.53 8.85
C PRO A 294 -12.41 21.23 7.51
N ARG A 295 -13.49 21.74 6.90
CA ARG A 295 -13.45 22.40 5.58
C ARG A 295 -12.42 23.54 5.55
N ASP A 296 -12.34 24.33 6.62
CA ASP A 296 -11.42 25.46 6.71
C ASP A 296 -9.96 25.01 6.78
N TYR A 297 -9.67 23.91 7.49
CA TYR A 297 -8.34 23.29 7.48
C TYR A 297 -7.96 22.80 6.08
N ARG A 298 -8.87 22.12 5.37
CA ARG A 298 -8.61 21.66 3.99
C ARG A 298 -8.38 22.81 3.02
N ARG A 299 -9.13 23.91 3.15
CA ARG A 299 -8.93 25.13 2.36
C ARG A 299 -7.55 25.74 2.63
N TRP A 300 -7.21 25.93 3.91
CA TRP A 300 -5.91 26.43 4.34
C TRP A 300 -4.75 25.56 3.84
N LEU A 301 -4.91 24.23 3.89
CA LEU A 301 -3.89 23.30 3.41
C LEU A 301 -3.70 23.43 1.89
N SER A 302 -4.79 23.56 1.13
CA SER A 302 -4.73 23.81 -0.32
C SER A 302 -4.04 25.14 -0.65
N GLU A 303 -4.35 26.21 0.07
CA GLU A 303 -3.71 27.53 -0.10
C GLU A 303 -2.22 27.48 0.22
N ARG A 304 -1.81 26.65 1.18
CA ARG A 304 -0.40 26.42 1.53
C ARG A 304 0.35 25.58 0.51
N MET A 305 -0.28 24.52 -0.01
CA MET A 305 0.36 23.59 -0.94
C MET A 305 0.57 24.19 -2.33
N ARG A 306 -0.36 25.02 -2.82
CA ARG A 306 -0.29 25.62 -4.15
C ARG A 306 1.04 26.32 -4.47
N PRO A 307 1.53 27.28 -3.67
CA PRO A 307 2.81 27.93 -3.95
C PRO A 307 3.99 26.94 -3.85
N ILE A 308 3.96 26.00 -2.88
CA ILE A 308 5.04 25.01 -2.73
C ILE A 308 5.15 24.13 -3.99
N LEU A 309 4.02 23.66 -4.52
CA LEU A 309 3.99 22.88 -5.75
C LEU A 309 4.52 23.67 -6.95
N ALA A 310 4.09 24.94 -7.08
CA ALA A 310 4.55 25.83 -8.13
C ALA A 310 6.06 26.10 -8.07
N ASP A 311 6.60 26.37 -6.87
CA ASP A 311 8.02 26.64 -6.63
C ASP A 311 8.92 25.44 -7.02
N HIS A 312 8.37 24.23 -6.99
CA HIS A 312 9.05 22.99 -7.38
C HIS A 312 8.68 22.49 -8.78
N GLY A 313 7.89 23.24 -9.56
CA GLY A 313 7.48 22.87 -10.91
C GLY A 313 6.60 21.60 -10.97
N LEU A 314 5.95 21.23 -9.87
CA LEU A 314 5.10 20.06 -9.79
C LEU A 314 3.62 20.45 -9.94
N PRO A 315 2.88 19.89 -10.92
CA PRO A 315 1.45 20.11 -10.98
C PRO A 315 0.73 19.38 -9.84
N MET A 316 -0.39 19.94 -9.41
CA MET A 316 -1.36 19.21 -8.59
C MET A 316 -2.02 18.15 -9.48
N GLY A 317 -2.01 16.90 -9.04
CA GLY A 317 -2.59 15.79 -9.79
C GLY A 317 -4.09 15.97 -10.02
N ARG A 318 -4.56 15.59 -11.21
CA ARG A 318 -5.97 15.63 -11.62
C ARG A 318 -6.51 14.23 -11.83
N VAL A 319 -7.81 14.11 -12.07
CA VAL A 319 -8.37 12.84 -12.51
C VAL A 319 -7.96 12.60 -13.96
N ASP A 320 -7.33 11.46 -14.24
CA ASP A 320 -7.15 10.97 -15.61
C ASP A 320 -8.49 10.42 -16.12
N PRO A 321 -9.06 10.96 -17.21
CA PRO A 321 -10.25 10.37 -17.81
C PRO A 321 -10.02 8.94 -18.35
N ALA A 322 -8.80 8.55 -18.68
CA ALA A 322 -8.49 7.25 -19.27
C ALA A 322 -8.44 6.13 -18.23
N THR A 323 -7.81 6.37 -17.08
CA THR A 323 -7.71 5.39 -15.99
C THR A 323 -8.69 5.64 -14.83
N GLY A 324 -9.39 6.78 -14.84
CA GLY A 324 -10.20 7.26 -13.71
C GLY A 324 -9.36 7.68 -12.49
N SER A 325 -8.03 7.69 -12.60
CA SER A 325 -7.13 7.85 -11.47
C SER A 325 -6.88 9.27 -11.04
N MET A 326 -6.79 9.49 -9.73
CA MET A 326 -6.32 10.76 -9.19
C MET A 326 -4.80 10.83 -9.33
N GLY A 327 -4.25 11.94 -9.83
CA GLY A 327 -2.80 12.11 -9.92
C GLY A 327 -2.28 12.59 -11.27
N PHE A 328 -3.05 12.51 -12.34
CA PHE A 328 -2.44 12.67 -13.67
C PHE A 328 -2.41 14.11 -14.19
N HIS A 329 -1.53 14.37 -15.16
CA HIS A 329 -1.42 15.63 -15.91
C HIS A 329 -1.64 15.38 -17.42
N ASP A 330 -2.49 16.19 -18.05
CA ASP A 330 -3.20 15.96 -19.30
C ASP A 330 -2.45 16.33 -20.61
N GLY A 331 -1.22 15.82 -20.83
CA GLY A 331 -0.75 15.55 -22.21
C GLY A 331 0.23 16.53 -22.88
N SER A 332 1.50 16.51 -22.46
CA SER A 332 2.64 16.95 -23.32
C SER A 332 3.36 15.70 -23.86
N PRO A 333 3.87 15.69 -25.11
CA PRO A 333 4.60 14.53 -25.62
C PRO A 333 5.87 14.29 -24.78
N LEU A 334 6.06 13.04 -24.33
CA LEU A 334 7.33 12.60 -23.78
C LEU A 334 8.45 12.91 -24.79
N LYS A 335 9.41 13.79 -24.42
CA LYS A 335 10.71 13.75 -25.09
C LYS A 335 11.28 12.38 -24.79
N ARG A 336 11.32 11.50 -25.80
CA ARG A 336 12.23 10.36 -25.81
C ARG A 336 13.61 10.94 -25.50
N ALA A 337 14.12 10.72 -24.30
CA ALA A 337 15.55 10.74 -24.11
C ALA A 337 16.05 9.60 -25.00
N ALA A 338 16.61 9.96 -26.16
CA ALA A 338 17.35 9.02 -26.97
C ALA A 338 18.53 8.57 -26.11
N ALA A 339 18.35 7.47 -25.38
CA ALA A 339 19.47 6.64 -25.01
C ALA A 339 19.94 6.02 -26.33
N SER A 340 20.85 6.73 -27.00
CA SER A 340 21.69 6.15 -28.02
C SER A 340 22.47 5.02 -27.36
N PHE A 341 21.95 3.81 -27.47
CA PHE A 341 22.80 2.63 -27.47
C PHE A 341 23.61 2.72 -28.76
N GLY A 342 24.78 3.36 -28.65
CA GLY A 342 25.78 3.32 -29.70
C GLY A 342 26.33 1.91 -29.76
N ASP A 343 25.97 1.20 -30.84
CA ASP A 343 26.78 0.13 -31.38
C ASP A 343 28.15 0.71 -31.78
N GLU A 344 29.19 0.39 -31.02
CA GLU A 344 30.56 0.39 -31.53
C GLU A 344 31.12 -1.03 -31.40
N VAL A 345 30.88 -1.82 -32.44
CA VAL A 345 31.77 -2.92 -32.80
C VAL A 345 32.87 -2.32 -33.65
N GLY A 346 34.05 -2.16 -33.06
CA GLY A 346 35.28 -1.70 -33.71
C GLY A 346 36.47 -2.45 -33.12
N GLU A 347 36.86 -3.52 -33.78
CA GLU A 347 37.96 -4.40 -33.42
C GLU A 347 39.32 -3.78 -33.78
N ALA A 348 40.33 -4.16 -32.99
CA ALA A 348 41.77 -4.29 -33.32
C ALA A 348 42.79 -3.24 -32.79
N GLN A 349 43.58 -3.77 -31.83
CA GLN A 349 45.06 -3.76 -31.75
C GLN A 349 45.80 -2.69 -30.91
N GLY A 350 46.41 -3.19 -29.82
CA GLY A 350 47.87 -3.13 -29.65
C GLY A 350 48.44 -2.27 -28.50
N ALA A 351 49.09 -2.95 -27.53
CA ALA A 351 50.15 -2.46 -26.62
C ALA A 351 49.76 -1.38 -25.57
N THR A 352 50.18 -1.36 -24.30
CA THR A 352 51.15 -2.11 -23.49
C THR A 352 50.86 -1.82 -22.01
N ALA A 353 51.29 -2.72 -21.13
CA ALA A 353 51.11 -2.68 -19.68
C ALA A 353 51.75 -1.46 -18.97
N ALA A 354 51.06 -0.97 -17.92
CA ALA A 354 51.69 -0.30 -16.78
C ALA A 354 50.87 -0.58 -15.50
N ALA A 355 51.59 -0.87 -14.42
CA ALA A 355 51.18 -1.65 -13.27
C ALA A 355 50.23 -0.94 -12.28
N ALA A 356 49.27 -1.71 -11.76
CA ALA A 356 48.55 -1.42 -10.53
C ALA A 356 49.35 -1.95 -9.33
N THR A 357 49.58 -1.09 -8.34
CA THR A 357 50.24 -1.42 -7.07
C THR A 357 49.24 -2.13 -6.13
N PRO A 358 49.61 -3.26 -5.47
CA PRO A 358 48.70 -3.99 -4.60
C PRO A 358 48.72 -3.43 -3.17
N VAL A 359 47.54 -3.27 -2.56
CA VAL A 359 47.39 -3.05 -1.11
C VAL A 359 47.14 -4.41 -0.46
N ALA A 360 48.04 -4.81 0.44
CA ALA A 360 48.00 -6.06 1.19
C ALA A 360 46.93 -6.04 2.31
N PRO A 361 46.42 -7.21 2.74
CA PRO A 361 45.36 -7.31 3.75
C PRO A 361 45.93 -7.34 5.17
N ALA A 362 45.32 -6.58 6.09
CA ALA A 362 45.61 -6.67 7.51
C ALA A 362 44.73 -7.72 8.19
N ALA A 363 45.37 -8.47 9.08
CA ALA A 363 44.94 -9.76 9.62
C ALA A 363 43.89 -9.72 10.74
N ALA A 364 43.34 -10.90 10.96
CA ALA A 364 42.33 -11.31 11.92
C ALA A 364 42.58 -10.88 13.38
N ALA A 365 41.49 -10.52 14.08
CA ALA A 365 41.41 -10.53 15.53
C ALA A 365 40.19 -11.34 16.00
N ARG A 366 40.40 -12.05 17.11
CA ARG A 366 39.70 -13.23 17.60
C ARG A 366 38.30 -12.97 18.18
N ILE A 367 37.48 -14.01 18.06
CA ILE A 367 36.19 -14.25 18.72
C ILE A 367 36.42 -14.61 20.20
N LEU A 368 35.64 -14.02 21.12
CA LEU A 368 35.28 -14.52 22.46
C LEU A 368 33.89 -13.95 22.87
N PRO A 369 33.15 -14.58 23.81
CA PRO A 369 31.76 -14.99 23.58
C PRO A 369 30.66 -14.09 24.18
N ALA A 370 29.44 -14.44 23.78
CA ALA A 370 28.15 -13.87 24.11
C ALA A 370 27.89 -13.64 25.62
N VAL A 371 27.29 -12.48 25.93
CA VAL A 371 26.70 -12.14 27.22
C VAL A 371 25.19 -11.99 27.03
N GLY A 372 24.44 -12.55 27.99
CA GLY A 372 23.07 -13.01 27.86
C GLY A 372 21.99 -11.97 27.58
N ALA A 373 20.93 -12.46 26.93
CA ALA A 373 19.67 -11.76 26.74
C ALA A 373 18.92 -11.60 28.09
N PRO A 374 18.28 -10.44 28.35
CA PRO A 374 17.43 -10.27 29.52
C PRO A 374 16.10 -11.03 29.36
N ALA A 375 15.71 -11.71 30.43
CA ALA A 375 14.51 -12.52 30.53
C ALA A 375 13.22 -11.69 30.38
N VAL A 376 12.27 -12.24 29.62
CA VAL A 376 10.89 -11.78 29.50
C VAL A 376 10.10 -12.23 30.75
N PRO A 377 9.42 -11.33 31.48
CA PRO A 377 8.57 -11.75 32.60
C PRO A 377 7.28 -12.40 32.09
N THR A 378 7.04 -13.63 32.55
CA THR A 378 5.81 -14.39 32.39
C THR A 378 4.65 -13.71 33.11
N ALA A 379 3.60 -13.35 32.37
CA ALA A 379 2.34 -12.87 32.94
C ALA A 379 1.52 -14.05 33.47
N VAL A 380 1.04 -13.87 34.70
CA VAL A 380 0.25 -14.80 35.52
C VAL A 380 -1.22 -14.79 35.08
N SER A 381 -1.80 -15.98 34.92
CA SER A 381 -3.26 -16.18 34.77
C SER A 381 -3.99 -15.90 36.09
N PRO A 382 -5.18 -15.26 36.08
CA PRO A 382 -6.14 -15.38 37.16
C PRO A 382 -7.25 -16.37 36.80
N THR A 383 -7.41 -17.37 37.66
CA THR A 383 -8.56 -18.28 37.74
C THR A 383 -9.83 -17.57 38.20
N ALA A 384 -10.94 -18.18 37.81
CA ALA A 384 -12.34 -17.77 37.99
C ALA A 384 -12.83 -17.54 39.43
N ALA A 385 -13.80 -16.64 39.57
CA ALA A 385 -14.91 -16.77 40.51
C ALA A 385 -16.08 -15.84 40.15
N GLY A 386 -17.32 -16.36 40.23
CA GLY A 386 -18.46 -15.58 40.73
C GLY A 386 -19.52 -15.13 39.72
N ARG A 387 -20.55 -15.97 39.52
CA ARG A 387 -21.86 -15.60 38.97
C ARG A 387 -22.58 -14.58 39.87
N ALA A 388 -23.27 -13.61 39.27
CA ALA A 388 -24.54 -13.09 39.79
C ALA A 388 -25.43 -12.62 38.63
N ARG A 389 -26.68 -13.10 38.64
CA ARG A 389 -27.75 -12.76 37.70
C ARG A 389 -28.32 -11.37 38.01
N GLY A 390 -28.87 -10.72 36.98
CA GLY A 390 -29.74 -9.56 37.10
C GLY A 390 -30.26 -9.16 35.72
N ASP A 391 -31.38 -9.78 35.32
CA ASP A 391 -32.19 -9.35 34.18
C ASP A 391 -32.77 -7.95 34.45
N LEU A 392 -32.85 -7.11 33.42
CA LEU A 392 -34.07 -6.36 33.07
C LEU A 392 -33.89 -5.59 31.74
N ASP A 393 -34.79 -5.92 30.82
CA ASP A 393 -35.13 -5.25 29.56
C ASP A 393 -35.25 -3.72 29.67
N VAL A 394 -34.81 -3.01 28.63
CA VAL A 394 -35.63 -2.01 27.92
C VAL A 394 -35.26 -1.98 26.43
N ALA A 395 -36.30 -2.04 25.62
CA ALA A 395 -36.33 -2.14 24.17
C ALA A 395 -36.22 -0.79 23.42
N ALA A 396 -36.18 -0.94 22.08
CA ALA A 396 -36.39 0.04 21.01
C ALA A 396 -35.19 0.96 20.69
N GLY A 397 -34.68 1.07 19.47
CA GLY A 397 -35.24 0.76 18.16
C GLY A 397 -35.00 1.97 17.28
N SER A 398 -34.22 1.84 16.20
CA SER A 398 -34.32 2.72 15.03
C SER A 398 -33.50 2.17 13.87
N ALA A 399 -34.18 2.19 12.73
CA ALA A 399 -33.86 1.49 11.51
C ALA A 399 -32.60 2.00 10.81
N VAL A 400 -31.83 1.05 10.27
CA VAL A 400 -30.82 1.28 9.24
C VAL A 400 -31.55 1.43 7.90
N THR A 401 -31.69 2.66 7.42
CA THR A 401 -32.06 2.92 6.04
C THR A 401 -30.77 3.01 5.22
N LEU A 402 -30.58 2.00 4.37
CA LEU A 402 -29.60 1.95 3.30
C LEU A 402 -29.76 3.17 2.38
N PHE A 403 -28.71 3.98 2.26
CA PHE A 403 -28.33 4.68 1.02
C PHE A 403 -26.81 4.80 0.96
#